data_AF-A0A814YHS6-F1
#
_entry.id   AF-A0A814YHS6-F1
#
_cell.length_a   1.000
_cell.length_b   1.000
_cell.length_c   1.000
_cell.angle_alpha   90.00
_cell.angle_beta   90.00
_cell.angle_gamma   90.00
#
_symmetry.space_group_name_H-M   'P 1'
#
loop_
_entity.id
_entity.type
_entity.pdbx_description
1 polymer ?
#
loop_
_entity_poly.entity_id
_entity_poly.type
_entity_poly.pdbx_seq_one_letter_code
_entity_poly.pdbx_strand_id
1 'polypeptide(L)'
;MIILFLLTLIGTNVIESSHFNGGTINWAPAYPNSSSSSIVITVTQFYSWQYPTISCLTDVPTSTNWILYPSVTLTCVANCSTQGSYSSNTISILTDCTSYSASLGILSSQRSVNITLNESTYFWIAYRDVSWRPLANAATSVFPGWSIVSLINLQRRPDGLINTPPVSQVTSPQYVIVNNTATIEIPVTDVDVGDDIRCRWSSKN
;
A
#
# COMPACT_ATOMS: atom_id res chain seq x y z
N MET A 1 2.30 44.47 -16.73
CA MET A 1 3.23 43.32 -16.90
C MET A 1 3.43 42.55 -15.60
N ILE A 2 3.73 43.22 -14.47
CA ILE A 2 3.87 42.57 -13.14
C ILE A 2 2.59 41.87 -12.67
N ILE A 3 1.41 42.46 -12.88
CA ILE A 3 0.12 41.86 -12.49
C ILE A 3 -0.20 40.60 -13.32
N LEU A 4 0.16 40.60 -14.61
CA LEU A 4 -0.02 39.44 -15.50
C LEU A 4 0.93 38.29 -15.12
N PHE A 5 2.17 38.63 -14.75
CA PHE A 5 3.16 37.68 -14.23
C PHE A 5 2.75 37.07 -12.87
N LEU A 6 2.18 37.88 -11.98
CA LEU A 6 1.58 37.41 -10.72
C LEU A 6 0.36 36.52 -10.97
N LEU A 7 -0.51 36.86 -11.92
CA LEU A 7 -1.64 36.02 -12.32
C LEU A 7 -1.20 34.68 -12.94
N THR A 8 -0.09 34.65 -13.69
CA THR A 8 0.47 33.38 -14.20
C THR A 8 1.13 32.53 -13.11
N LEU A 9 1.66 33.16 -12.04
CA LEU A 9 2.17 32.46 -10.85
C LEU A 9 1.05 31.89 -9.97
N ILE A 10 -0.10 32.58 -9.89
CA ILE A 10 -1.29 32.12 -9.16
C ILE A 10 -2.06 31.07 -9.98
N GLY A 11 -1.94 31.10 -11.31
CA GLY A 11 -2.59 30.22 -12.26
C GLY A 11 -1.78 29.00 -12.70
N THR A 12 -0.65 28.68 -12.06
CA THR A 12 -0.02 27.37 -12.29
C THR A 12 -0.96 26.32 -11.71
N ASN A 13 -1.74 25.67 -12.57
CA ASN A 13 -2.37 24.41 -12.23
C ASN A 13 -1.26 23.55 -11.64
N VAL A 14 -1.37 23.21 -10.36
CA VAL A 14 -0.61 22.10 -9.82
C VAL A 14 -1.08 20.92 -10.66
N ILE A 15 -0.25 20.51 -11.62
CA ILE A 15 -0.49 19.26 -12.32
C ILE A 15 -0.22 18.23 -11.23
N GLU A 16 -1.27 17.85 -10.51
CA GLU A 16 -1.28 16.64 -9.68
C GLU A 16 -1.21 15.48 -10.65
N SER A 17 -0.01 15.23 -11.15
CA SER A 17 0.25 14.07 -11.96
C SER A 17 0.18 12.85 -11.04
N SER A 18 -0.66 11.90 -11.42
CA SER A 18 -0.87 10.71 -10.62
C SER A 18 0.19 9.66 -10.95
N HIS A 19 1.01 9.30 -9.95
CA HIS A 19 2.24 8.52 -10.12
C HIS A 19 2.22 7.12 -9.52
N PHE A 20 1.21 6.82 -8.70
CA PHE A 20 1.14 5.56 -7.98
C PHE A 20 0.39 4.51 -8.80
N ASN A 21 1.06 3.40 -9.14
CA ASN A 21 0.47 2.31 -9.91
C ASN A 21 -0.12 1.21 -9.00
N GLY A 22 -0.02 1.33 -7.67
CA GLY A 22 -0.50 0.33 -6.73
C GLY A 22 0.63 -0.44 -6.05
N GLY A 23 0.27 -1.54 -5.37
CA GLY A 23 1.20 -2.32 -4.57
C GLY A 23 0.50 -3.23 -3.56
N THR A 24 1.24 -3.68 -2.56
CA THR A 24 0.76 -4.61 -1.52
C THR A 24 1.28 -4.22 -0.14
N ILE A 25 0.49 -4.50 0.90
CA ILE A 25 0.89 -4.39 2.30
C ILE A 25 0.66 -5.75 2.95
N ASN A 26 1.74 -6.45 3.26
CA ASN A 26 1.74 -7.75 3.91
C ASN A 26 2.34 -7.63 5.32
N TRP A 27 1.98 -8.53 6.21
CA TRP A 27 2.61 -8.59 7.54
C TRP A 27 2.65 -10.01 8.07
N ALA A 28 3.55 -10.28 9.01
CA ALA A 28 3.60 -11.54 9.74
C ALA A 28 4.12 -11.30 11.16
N PRO A 29 3.66 -12.07 12.16
CA PRO A 29 4.28 -12.05 13.48
C PRO A 29 5.69 -12.62 13.42
N ALA A 30 6.66 -11.94 14.04
CA ALA A 30 8.05 -12.42 14.09
C ALA A 30 8.18 -13.73 14.89
N TYR A 31 7.31 -13.91 15.88
CA TYR A 31 7.23 -15.10 16.73
C TYR A 31 5.76 -15.52 16.93
N PRO A 32 5.17 -16.31 16.01
CA PRO A 32 3.75 -16.67 16.05
C PRO A 32 3.32 -17.45 17.31
N ASN A 33 4.26 -18.15 17.94
CA ASN A 33 4.05 -18.96 19.14
C ASN A 33 4.30 -18.21 20.46
N SER A 34 4.64 -16.92 20.40
CA SER A 34 4.94 -16.13 21.61
C SER A 34 3.71 -15.96 22.48
N SER A 35 3.88 -16.12 23.80
CA SER A 35 2.86 -15.83 24.83
C SER A 35 2.95 -14.40 25.39
N SER A 36 3.76 -13.54 24.77
CA SER A 36 3.94 -12.15 25.19
C SER A 36 2.67 -11.33 24.98
N SER A 37 2.40 -10.37 25.87
CA SER A 37 1.37 -9.35 25.68
C SER A 37 1.76 -8.26 24.67
N SER A 38 3.04 -8.24 24.27
CA SER A 38 3.59 -7.37 23.23
C SER A 38 4.13 -8.22 22.09
N ILE A 39 3.53 -8.07 20.91
CA ILE A 39 3.79 -8.86 19.73
C ILE A 39 4.54 -8.00 18.71
N VAL A 40 5.69 -8.50 18.26
CA VAL A 40 6.44 -7.90 17.16
C VAL A 40 5.89 -8.47 15.85
N ILE A 41 5.48 -7.59 14.95
CA ILE A 41 5.14 -7.94 13.57
C ILE A 41 6.12 -7.29 12.60
N THR A 42 6.43 -7.99 11.53
CA THR A 42 7.14 -7.44 10.37
C THR A 42 6.10 -7.05 9.34
N VAL A 43 6.04 -5.78 8.98
CA VAL A 43 5.20 -5.28 7.90
C VAL A 43 6.06 -5.02 6.68
N THR A 44 5.69 -5.62 5.56
CA THR A 44 6.36 -5.48 4.26
C THR A 44 5.45 -4.73 3.29
N GLN A 45 5.95 -3.60 2.82
CA GLN A 45 5.29 -2.78 1.80
C GLN A 45 6.03 -2.96 0.48
N PHE A 46 5.28 -3.20 -0.58
CA PHE A 46 5.78 -3.19 -1.95
C PHE A 46 4.93 -2.23 -2.77
N TYR A 47 5.56 -1.33 -3.51
CA TYR A 47 4.90 -0.28 -4.27
C TYR A 47 5.43 -0.18 -5.69
N SER A 48 4.55 0.19 -6.61
CA SER A 48 4.84 0.43 -8.02
C SER A 48 4.54 1.89 -8.35
N TRP A 49 5.50 2.58 -8.96
CA TRP A 49 5.45 4.00 -9.26
C TRP A 49 5.76 4.26 -10.73
N GLN A 50 5.37 5.43 -11.22
CA GLN A 50 5.69 5.90 -12.56
C GLN A 50 7.15 6.37 -12.63
N TYR A 51 7.97 5.69 -13.44
CA TYR A 51 9.32 6.11 -13.77
C TYR A 51 9.33 6.88 -15.12
N PRO A 52 10.15 7.93 -15.29
CA PRO A 52 11.12 8.51 -14.34
C PRO A 52 10.53 9.61 -13.45
N THR A 53 9.20 9.79 -13.44
CA THR A 53 8.62 10.86 -12.63
C THR A 53 8.91 10.68 -11.15
N ILE A 54 8.90 9.44 -10.67
CA ILE A 54 9.45 9.05 -9.38
C ILE A 54 10.83 8.41 -9.61
N SER A 55 11.83 8.96 -8.93
CA SER A 55 13.22 8.53 -9.01
C SER A 55 13.45 7.24 -8.23
N CYS A 56 14.25 6.35 -8.81
CA CYS A 56 14.71 5.12 -8.15
C CYS A 56 15.82 5.45 -7.14
N LEU A 57 15.43 5.69 -5.89
CA LEU A 57 16.31 6.05 -4.78
C LEU A 57 15.87 5.32 -3.50
N THR A 58 16.51 5.61 -2.37
CA THR A 58 15.97 5.30 -1.04
C THR A 58 14.84 6.29 -0.69
N ASP A 59 13.99 5.94 0.28
CA ASP A 59 12.88 6.80 0.75
C ASP A 59 11.93 7.31 -0.35
N VAL A 60 11.57 6.42 -1.27
CA VAL A 60 10.55 6.63 -2.30
C VAL A 60 9.17 6.75 -1.64
N PRO A 61 8.33 7.72 -2.04
CA PRO A 61 8.52 8.66 -3.16
C PRO A 61 9.14 10.02 -2.75
N THR A 62 9.37 10.27 -1.46
CA THR A 62 9.79 11.60 -0.97
C THR A 62 11.16 12.05 -1.46
N SER A 63 12.05 11.12 -1.78
CA SER A 63 13.36 11.41 -2.39
C SER A 63 13.27 12.04 -3.78
N THR A 64 12.11 11.98 -4.42
CA THR A 64 11.84 12.71 -5.67
C THR A 64 11.40 14.14 -5.38
N ASN A 65 10.31 14.30 -4.61
CA ASN A 65 9.78 15.60 -4.22
C ASN A 65 8.91 15.46 -2.97
N TRP A 66 9.48 15.81 -1.81
CA TRP A 66 8.81 15.69 -0.52
C TRP A 66 7.52 16.52 -0.39
N ILE A 67 7.38 17.63 -1.13
CA ILE A 67 6.24 18.54 -1.04
C ILE A 67 4.95 17.87 -1.54
N LEU A 68 5.07 16.96 -2.50
CA LEU A 68 3.93 16.25 -3.09
C LEU A 68 3.44 15.09 -2.22
N TYR A 69 4.20 14.68 -1.21
CA TYR A 69 3.88 13.53 -0.35
C TYR A 69 3.94 13.92 1.13
N PRO A 70 3.07 14.84 1.59
CA PRO A 70 3.10 15.36 2.96
C PRO A 70 2.62 14.34 4.01
N SER A 71 1.85 13.33 3.60
CA SER A 71 1.31 12.30 4.49
C SER A 71 1.99 10.96 4.21
N VAL A 72 3.03 10.66 4.99
CA VAL A 72 3.94 9.54 4.73
C VAL A 72 3.65 8.31 5.58
N THR A 73 2.44 8.12 6.11
CA THR A 73 2.14 6.98 7.00
C THR A 73 0.91 6.19 6.60
N LEU A 74 0.93 4.90 6.93
CA LEU A 74 -0.24 4.03 6.85
C LEU A 74 -1.24 4.46 7.94
N THR A 75 -2.48 4.69 7.55
CA THR A 75 -3.52 5.18 8.47
C THR A 75 -4.46 4.06 8.87
N CYS A 76 -4.95 4.08 10.11
CA CYS A 76 -6.06 3.21 10.47
C CYS A 76 -7.35 3.67 9.76
N VAL A 77 -8.09 2.74 9.18
CA VAL A 77 -9.33 3.02 8.43
C VAL A 77 -10.56 2.31 8.96
N ALA A 78 -10.40 1.26 9.76
CA ALA A 78 -11.51 0.56 10.43
C ALA A 78 -11.02 -0.14 11.70
N ASN A 79 -11.91 -0.24 12.69
CA ASN A 79 -11.64 -0.77 14.03
C ASN A 79 -10.47 -0.05 14.74
N CYS A 80 -10.39 1.27 14.60
CA CYS A 80 -9.28 2.05 15.15
C CYS A 80 -9.28 2.17 16.68
N SER A 81 -10.37 1.81 17.36
CA SER A 81 -10.41 1.70 18.82
C SER A 81 -9.59 0.53 19.35
N THR A 82 -9.37 -0.50 18.53
CA THR A 82 -8.62 -1.73 18.85
C THR A 82 -7.22 -1.75 18.24
N GLN A 83 -6.71 -0.59 17.81
CA GLN A 83 -5.38 -0.45 17.18
C GLN A 83 -4.20 -0.60 18.16
N GLY A 84 -4.47 -0.76 19.46
CA GLY A 84 -3.44 -0.88 20.50
C GLY A 84 -2.49 0.32 20.48
N SER A 85 -1.19 0.04 20.42
CA SER A 85 -0.10 1.04 20.38
C SER A 85 0.21 1.58 18.96
N TYR A 86 -0.62 1.29 17.95
CA TYR A 86 -0.33 1.69 16.57
C TYR A 86 -0.27 3.21 16.37
N SER A 87 -1.11 3.98 17.07
CA SER A 87 -1.15 5.45 16.94
C SER A 87 0.17 6.14 17.31
N SER A 88 0.98 5.51 18.18
CA SER A 88 2.32 5.97 18.55
C SER A 88 3.43 5.31 17.72
N ASN A 89 3.11 4.29 16.94
CA ASN A 89 4.06 3.48 16.15
C ASN A 89 3.60 3.37 14.68
N THR A 90 3.16 4.49 14.11
CA THR A 90 2.63 4.49 12.74
C THR A 90 3.72 4.12 11.74
N ILE A 91 3.38 3.27 10.78
CA ILE A 91 4.32 2.81 9.76
C ILE A 91 4.42 3.87 8.68
N SER A 92 5.64 4.22 8.30
CA SER A 92 5.88 5.08 7.15
C SER A 92 5.64 4.34 5.82
N ILE A 93 5.04 5.01 4.82
CA ILE A 93 4.89 4.51 3.45
C ILE A 93 6.22 4.46 2.69
N LEU A 94 7.26 5.07 3.26
CA LEU A 94 8.54 5.19 2.57
C LEU A 94 9.13 3.81 2.34
N THR A 95 9.56 3.60 1.11
CA THR A 95 10.15 2.35 0.63
C THR A 95 11.47 2.64 -0.06
N ASP A 96 12.26 1.60 -0.33
CA ASP A 96 13.51 1.72 -1.06
C ASP A 96 13.33 1.13 -2.46
N CYS A 97 13.83 1.83 -3.49
CA CYS A 97 13.77 1.31 -4.85
C CYS A 97 14.50 -0.04 -4.95
N THR A 98 13.81 -1.04 -5.50
CA THR A 98 14.38 -2.37 -5.75
C THR A 98 14.74 -2.57 -7.21
N SER A 99 13.95 -2.00 -8.12
CA SER A 99 14.21 -2.06 -9.57
C SER A 99 13.41 -0.99 -10.33
N TYR A 100 13.78 -0.75 -11.59
CA TYR A 100 13.00 0.08 -12.51
C TYR A 100 13.14 -0.40 -13.95
N SER A 101 12.20 0.01 -14.80
CA SER A 101 12.20 -0.23 -16.24
C SER A 101 11.86 1.06 -16.98
N ALA A 102 12.82 1.61 -17.71
CA ALA A 102 12.62 2.80 -18.52
C ALA A 102 11.67 2.55 -19.71
N SER A 103 11.71 1.35 -20.30
CA SER A 103 10.85 1.00 -21.44
C SER A 103 9.38 0.86 -21.05
N LEU A 104 9.11 0.39 -19.83
CA LEU A 104 7.74 0.29 -19.30
C LEU A 104 7.30 1.52 -18.50
N GLY A 105 8.24 2.40 -18.14
CA GLY A 105 7.98 3.56 -17.29
C GLY A 105 7.55 3.18 -15.87
N ILE A 106 8.10 2.09 -15.33
CA ILE A 106 7.75 1.54 -14.01
C ILE A 106 8.96 1.52 -13.08
N LEU A 107 8.74 1.89 -11.82
CA LEU A 107 9.64 1.68 -10.70
C LEU A 107 8.98 0.76 -9.68
N SER A 108 9.73 -0.17 -9.11
CA SER A 108 9.30 -0.99 -7.99
C SER A 108 10.13 -0.66 -6.76
N SER A 109 9.48 -0.53 -5.61
CA SER A 109 10.11 -0.25 -4.33
C SER A 109 9.54 -1.13 -3.23
N GLN A 110 10.35 -1.41 -2.21
CA GLN A 110 9.96 -2.28 -1.10
C GLN A 110 10.63 -1.83 0.19
N ARG A 111 9.96 -2.04 1.33
CA ARG A 111 10.59 -1.95 2.66
C ARG A 111 9.86 -2.85 3.65
N SER A 112 10.63 -3.44 4.56
CA SER A 112 10.12 -4.17 5.71
C SER A 112 10.47 -3.43 7.00
N VAL A 113 9.50 -3.27 7.89
CA VAL A 113 9.68 -2.60 9.18
C VAL A 113 9.06 -3.46 10.28
N ASN A 114 9.76 -3.58 11.40
CA ASN A 114 9.23 -4.22 12.59
C ASN A 114 8.51 -3.18 13.45
N ILE A 115 7.29 -3.49 13.87
CA ILE A 115 6.57 -2.71 14.88
C ILE A 115 6.09 -3.61 16.01
N THR A 116 5.93 -3.03 17.19
CA THR A 116 5.43 -3.73 18.37
C THR A 116 4.01 -3.28 18.67
N LEU A 117 3.09 -4.23 18.70
CA LEU A 117 1.68 -4.02 19.00
C LEU A 117 1.26 -4.85 20.21
N ASN A 118 0.21 -4.40 20.87
CA ASN A 118 -0.39 -5.14 21.98
C ASN A 118 -1.05 -6.42 21.43
N GLU A 119 -1.05 -7.49 22.23
CA GLU A 119 -1.83 -8.69 21.94
C GLU A 119 -3.31 -8.36 21.71
N SER A 120 -4.01 -9.21 20.95
CA SER A 120 -5.44 -9.04 20.64
C SER A 120 -5.82 -7.78 19.84
N THR A 121 -4.83 -7.02 19.35
CA THR A 121 -5.04 -5.90 18.42
C THR A 121 -5.70 -6.38 17.13
N TYR A 122 -6.72 -5.64 16.66
CA TYR A 122 -7.53 -6.01 15.49
C TYR A 122 -8.00 -4.76 14.74
N PHE A 123 -7.37 -4.42 13.61
CA PHE A 123 -7.69 -3.18 12.90
C PHE A 123 -7.18 -3.18 11.46
N TRP A 124 -7.73 -2.30 10.63
CA TRP A 124 -7.34 -2.15 9.23
C TRP A 124 -6.40 -0.97 9.06
N ILE A 125 -5.25 -1.22 8.44
CA ILE A 125 -4.33 -0.17 7.99
C ILE A 125 -4.47 0.03 6.49
N ALA A 126 -4.33 1.27 6.03
CA ALA A 126 -4.38 1.58 4.62
C ALA A 126 -3.39 2.66 4.21
N TYR A 127 -2.88 2.48 2.99
CA TYR A 127 -2.34 3.56 2.18
C TYR A 127 -3.50 4.27 1.49
N ARG A 128 -3.69 5.56 1.80
CA ARG A 128 -4.70 6.45 1.22
C ARG A 128 -3.98 7.69 0.67
N ASP A 129 -3.78 7.72 -0.63
CA ASP A 129 -3.18 8.85 -1.34
C ASP A 129 -4.09 9.22 -2.51
N VAL A 130 -3.96 10.45 -3.00
CA VAL A 130 -4.69 11.00 -4.13
C VAL A 130 -3.93 10.80 -5.46
N SER A 131 -2.66 10.40 -5.39
CA SER A 131 -1.76 10.31 -6.54
C SER A 131 -1.88 9.01 -7.35
N TRP A 132 -3.01 8.30 -7.30
CA TRP A 132 -3.22 7.04 -8.05
C TRP A 132 -3.33 7.25 -9.54
N ARG A 133 -2.56 6.52 -10.35
CA ARG A 133 -2.66 6.67 -11.79
C ARG A 133 -4.10 6.42 -12.28
N PRO A 134 -4.71 7.32 -13.08
CA PRO A 134 -6.05 7.11 -13.58
C PRO A 134 -6.08 5.85 -14.46
N LEU A 135 -7.10 5.02 -14.26
CA LEU A 135 -7.32 3.86 -15.11
C LEU A 135 -7.85 4.34 -16.46
N ALA A 136 -7.18 3.97 -17.55
CA ALA A 136 -7.61 4.32 -18.90
C ALA A 136 -9.03 3.80 -19.22
N ASN A 137 -9.43 2.71 -18.58
CA ASN A 137 -10.74 2.07 -18.72
C ASN A 137 -11.57 2.14 -17.42
N ALA A 138 -11.55 3.27 -16.71
CA ALA A 138 -12.39 3.44 -15.52
C ALA A 138 -13.88 3.43 -15.90
N ALA A 139 -14.70 2.66 -15.17
CA ALA A 139 -16.15 2.62 -15.38
C ALA A 139 -16.86 3.96 -15.10
N THR A 140 -16.19 4.90 -14.43
CA THR A 140 -16.70 6.26 -14.13
C THR A 140 -15.59 7.29 -14.30
N SER A 141 -15.93 8.50 -14.75
CA SER A 141 -15.01 9.65 -14.88
C SER A 141 -14.58 10.27 -13.53
N VAL A 142 -15.17 9.82 -12.41
CA VAL A 142 -14.81 10.25 -11.06
C VAL A 142 -13.69 9.37 -10.54
N PHE A 143 -12.61 10.00 -10.10
CA PHE A 143 -11.45 9.34 -9.51
C PHE A 143 -11.85 8.66 -8.19
N PRO A 144 -11.91 7.31 -8.12
CA PRO A 144 -12.71 6.63 -7.10
C PRO A 144 -12.04 6.49 -5.73
N GLY A 145 -10.98 7.25 -5.43
CA GLY A 145 -10.30 7.20 -4.13
C GLY A 145 -9.81 5.79 -3.79
N TRP A 146 -8.77 5.34 -4.49
CA TRP A 146 -8.22 4.00 -4.28
C TRP A 146 -7.42 3.92 -2.98
N SER A 147 -7.34 2.71 -2.42
CA SER A 147 -6.51 2.42 -1.26
C SER A 147 -5.94 1.01 -1.34
N ILE A 148 -4.78 0.80 -0.71
CA ILE A 148 -4.26 -0.54 -0.41
C ILE A 148 -4.51 -0.75 1.07
N VAL A 149 -5.20 -1.84 1.42
CA VAL A 149 -5.63 -2.10 2.79
C VAL A 149 -5.10 -3.45 3.23
N SER A 150 -4.70 -3.54 4.50
CA SER A 150 -4.33 -4.78 5.16
C SER A 150 -5.01 -4.86 6.53
N LEU A 151 -5.53 -6.05 6.88
CA LEU A 151 -6.10 -6.31 8.20
C LEU A 151 -4.98 -6.82 9.11
N ILE A 152 -4.70 -6.08 10.17
CA ILE A 152 -3.87 -6.55 11.29
C ILE A 152 -4.79 -7.30 12.26
N ASN A 153 -4.51 -8.58 12.50
CA ASN A 153 -5.25 -9.41 13.44
C ASN A 153 -4.29 -10.21 14.33
N LEU A 154 -4.08 -9.73 15.56
CA LEU A 154 -3.23 -10.38 16.56
C LEU A 154 -4.03 -11.13 17.62
N GLN A 155 -5.30 -11.42 17.34
CA GLN A 155 -6.10 -12.31 18.16
C GLN A 155 -5.59 -13.74 17.99
N ARG A 156 -5.48 -14.47 19.09
CA ARG A 156 -5.01 -15.86 19.05
C ARG A 156 -6.08 -16.75 18.41
N ARG A 157 -5.60 -17.66 17.57
CA ARG A 157 -6.37 -18.77 17.00
C ARG A 157 -6.73 -19.77 18.11
N PRO A 158 -7.71 -20.67 17.89
CA PRO A 158 -8.07 -21.71 18.87
C PRO A 158 -6.92 -22.64 19.28
N ASP A 159 -5.89 -22.78 18.43
CA ASP A 159 -4.66 -23.53 18.70
C ASP A 159 -3.63 -22.77 19.57
N GLY A 160 -3.92 -21.51 19.93
CA GLY A 160 -3.08 -20.64 20.75
C GLY A 160 -2.05 -19.82 19.97
N LEU A 161 -1.91 -20.05 18.66
CA LEU A 161 -1.00 -19.31 17.79
C LEU A 161 -1.58 -17.96 17.39
N ILE A 162 -0.69 -17.02 17.05
CA ILE A 162 -1.07 -15.77 16.40
C ILE A 162 -1.22 -16.04 14.91
N ASN A 163 -2.32 -15.57 14.33
CA ASN A 163 -2.60 -15.73 12.91
C ASN A 163 -1.50 -15.11 12.04
N THR A 164 -1.02 -15.85 11.04
CA THR A 164 -0.19 -15.32 9.96
C THR A 164 -1.08 -15.14 8.74
N PRO A 165 -1.27 -13.92 8.22
CA PRO A 165 -2.16 -13.73 7.08
C PRO A 165 -1.59 -14.38 5.81
N PRO A 166 -2.46 -14.79 4.86
CA PRO A 166 -2.00 -15.24 3.56
C PRO A 166 -1.30 -14.10 2.83
N VAL A 167 -0.29 -14.46 2.03
CA VAL A 167 0.44 -13.54 1.17
C VAL A 167 -0.05 -13.71 -0.25
N SER A 168 -0.45 -12.60 -0.88
CA SER A 168 -0.71 -12.54 -2.32
C SER A 168 0.37 -11.72 -3.01
N GLN A 169 0.86 -12.20 -4.16
CA GLN A 169 1.72 -11.40 -5.03
C GLN A 169 0.94 -10.98 -6.27
N VAL A 170 0.81 -9.67 -6.48
CA VAL A 170 0.16 -9.12 -7.66
C VAL A 170 1.15 -8.20 -8.36
N THR A 171 1.45 -8.49 -9.62
CA THR A 171 2.22 -7.57 -10.47
C THR A 171 1.32 -6.41 -10.87
N SER A 172 1.73 -5.17 -10.58
CA SER A 172 1.02 -3.95 -10.99
C SER A 172 1.99 -2.93 -11.61
N PRO A 173 1.60 -2.21 -12.68
CA PRO A 173 0.35 -2.36 -13.43
C PRO A 173 0.36 -3.61 -14.33
N GLN A 174 -0.84 -4.08 -14.69
CA GLN A 174 -1.02 -5.10 -15.73
C GLN A 174 -1.52 -4.47 -17.02
N TYR A 175 -0.92 -4.87 -18.14
CA TYR A 175 -1.30 -4.40 -19.47
C TYR A 175 -2.17 -5.44 -20.14
N VAL A 176 -3.36 -5.03 -20.55
CA VAL A 176 -4.31 -5.87 -21.28
C VAL A 176 -4.60 -5.24 -22.63
N ILE A 177 -4.73 -6.07 -23.66
CA ILE A 177 -5.11 -5.59 -25.00
C ILE A 177 -6.60 -5.27 -24.97
N VAL A 178 -6.98 -4.07 -25.44
CA VAL A 178 -8.38 -3.66 -25.53
C VAL A 178 -9.19 -4.70 -26.31
N ASN A 179 -10.41 -4.98 -25.84
CA ASN A 179 -11.33 -5.98 -26.40
C ASN A 179 -10.83 -7.44 -26.39
N ASN A 180 -9.80 -7.76 -25.60
CA ASN A 180 -9.38 -9.14 -25.37
C ASN A 180 -9.55 -9.52 -23.90
N THR A 181 -10.08 -10.72 -23.65
CA THR A 181 -10.13 -11.28 -22.30
C THR A 181 -8.71 -11.65 -21.86
N ALA A 182 -8.26 -11.08 -20.76
CA ALA A 182 -7.00 -11.42 -20.12
C ALA A 182 -7.28 -12.17 -18.80
N THR A 183 -6.52 -13.23 -18.55
CA THR A 183 -6.52 -13.93 -17.27
C THR A 183 -5.42 -13.33 -16.41
N ILE A 184 -5.80 -12.83 -15.23
CA ILE A 184 -4.88 -12.30 -14.24
C ILE A 184 -4.66 -13.37 -13.18
N GLU A 185 -3.47 -13.94 -13.15
CA GLU A 185 -3.09 -14.91 -12.10
C GLU A 185 -2.64 -14.14 -10.85
N ILE A 186 -3.25 -14.50 -9.71
CA ILE A 186 -2.89 -13.96 -8.39
C ILE A 186 -2.38 -15.15 -7.56
N PRO A 187 -1.06 -15.39 -7.55
CA PRO A 187 -0.48 -16.38 -6.67
C PRO A 187 -0.73 -16.00 -5.21
N VAL A 188 -1.19 -16.99 -4.45
CA VAL A 188 -1.47 -16.88 -3.02
C VAL A 188 -0.80 -18.02 -2.28
N THR A 189 -0.25 -17.73 -1.12
CA THR A 189 0.33 -18.72 -0.22
C THR A 189 -0.07 -18.42 1.21
N ASP A 190 -0.36 -19.47 1.98
CA ASP A 190 -0.63 -19.37 3.40
C ASP A 190 0.25 -20.39 4.15
N VAL A 191 0.78 -19.99 5.30
CA VAL A 191 1.71 -20.80 6.09
C VAL A 191 0.99 -21.55 7.22
N ASP A 192 -0.20 -21.09 7.59
CA ASP A 192 -0.97 -21.65 8.68
C ASP A 192 -1.73 -22.90 8.19
N VAL A 193 -1.44 -24.04 8.81
CA VAL A 193 -2.02 -25.33 8.39
C VAL A 193 -3.52 -25.35 8.65
N GLY A 194 -4.28 -25.77 7.64
CA GLY A 194 -5.74 -25.96 7.72
C GLY A 194 -6.57 -24.73 7.36
N ASP A 195 -5.92 -23.61 7.01
CA ASP A 195 -6.60 -22.40 6.58
C ASP A 195 -7.11 -22.52 5.13
N ASP A 196 -8.28 -21.92 4.87
CA ASP A 196 -8.92 -21.87 3.55
C ASP A 196 -8.69 -20.49 2.92
N ILE A 197 -7.99 -20.46 1.78
CA ILE A 197 -7.66 -19.21 1.08
C ILE A 197 -8.80 -18.84 0.12
N ARG A 198 -9.32 -17.62 0.24
CA ARG A 198 -10.38 -17.11 -0.63
C ARG A 198 -10.01 -15.77 -1.25
N CYS A 199 -10.01 -15.72 -2.58
CA CYS A 199 -9.95 -14.47 -3.33
C CYS A 199 -11.36 -13.92 -3.55
N ARG A 200 -11.58 -12.64 -3.25
CA ARG A 200 -12.88 -11.96 -3.48
C ARG A 200 -12.65 -10.63 -4.16
N TRP A 201 -13.52 -10.31 -5.11
CA TRP A 201 -13.57 -8.97 -5.69
C TRP A 201 -14.18 -8.00 -4.68
N SER A 202 -13.59 -6.81 -4.58
CA SER A 202 -14.21 -5.72 -3.84
C SER A 202 -15.51 -5.33 -4.55
N SER A 203 -16.65 -5.50 -3.88
CA SER A 203 -17.93 -4.97 -4.35
C SER A 203 -18.03 -3.51 -3.93
N LYS A 204 -18.29 -2.62 -4.89
CA LYS A 204 -18.64 -1.22 -4.60
C LYS A 204 -19.99 -1.24 -3.88
N ASN A 205 -20.00 -0.95 -2.57
CA ASN A 205 -21.22 -0.58 -1.85
C ASN A 205 -21.39 0.93 -1.94
#